data_AF-A0A419KRU0-F1
#
_entry.id   AF-A0A419KRU0-F1
#
_cell.length_a   1.000
_cell.length_b   1.000
_cell.length_c   1.000
_cell.angle_alpha   90.00
_cell.angle_beta   90.00
_cell.angle_gamma   90.00
#
_symmetry.space_group_name_H-M   'P 1'
#
loop_
_entity.id
_entity.type
_entity.pdbx_description
1 polymer ?
#
loop_
_entity_poly.entity_id
_entity_poly.type
_entity_poly.pdbx_seq_one_letter_code
_entity_poly.pdbx_strand_id
1 'polypeptide(L)'
;MISRSKNSLDRRRIKLNPKKAIVTLVGKGQAEAGRLFIHRGPGSKCADCKYSKVCVENVEPGRIYEIIKIRDKTLFCKQYEIEMQVVEVVNAKIPAAIPAKQAIRGAIITFKTPVCEEKKCAFYELCFPEGLKSGDRCEILEIIQNVPCLLGSPRKKVLLRLASAS
;
A
#
# COMPACT_ATOMS: atom_id res chain seq x y z
N MET A 1 4.24 49.58 -28.96
CA MET A 1 4.85 49.38 -27.63
C MET A 1 3.79 48.83 -26.70
N ILE A 2 4.18 48.05 -25.68
CA ILE A 2 3.34 47.26 -24.75
C ILE A 2 2.90 45.92 -25.36
N SER A 3 3.08 44.75 -24.76
CA SER A 3 4.08 44.17 -23.86
C SER A 3 3.77 42.68 -23.86
N ARG A 4 4.76 41.83 -24.11
CA ARG A 4 4.66 40.37 -24.06
C ARG A 4 4.21 39.93 -22.66
N SER A 5 3.09 39.23 -22.54
CA SER A 5 2.79 38.42 -21.35
C SER A 5 2.83 36.94 -21.74
N LYS A 6 3.99 36.32 -21.48
CA LYS A 6 4.15 34.86 -21.51
C LYS A 6 3.47 34.31 -20.27
N ASN A 7 2.24 33.80 -20.40
CA ASN A 7 1.59 33.11 -19.30
C ASN A 7 2.06 31.64 -19.28
N SER A 8 3.15 31.41 -18.54
CA SER A 8 3.72 30.11 -18.22
C SER A 8 2.84 29.42 -17.17
N LEU A 9 1.88 28.61 -17.61
CA LEU A 9 1.17 27.69 -16.71
C LEU A 9 2.05 26.46 -16.44
N ASP A 10 2.87 26.62 -15.39
CA ASP A 10 3.62 25.60 -14.68
C ASP A 10 2.67 24.49 -14.19
N ARG A 11 2.52 23.44 -15.01
CA ARG A 11 1.95 22.16 -14.57
C ARG A 11 2.95 21.50 -13.62
N ARG A 12 2.90 21.88 -12.34
CA ARG A 12 3.63 21.20 -11.27
C ARG A 12 3.22 19.74 -11.26
N ARG A 13 3.98 18.90 -11.96
CA ARG A 13 4.13 17.48 -11.66
C ARG A 13 4.51 17.43 -10.18
N ILE A 14 3.55 17.04 -9.35
CA ILE A 14 3.81 16.64 -7.97
C ILE A 14 4.89 15.55 -8.09
N LYS A 15 6.14 15.92 -7.80
CA LYS A 15 7.24 14.98 -7.70
C LYS A 15 6.89 14.08 -6.52
N LEU A 16 6.24 12.95 -6.80
CA LEU A 16 6.13 11.84 -5.86
C LEU A 16 7.56 11.53 -5.42
N ASN A 17 7.87 11.88 -4.17
CA ASN A 17 9.11 11.52 -3.52
C ASN A 17 9.35 10.02 -3.81
N PRO A 18 10.49 9.59 -4.37
CA PRO A 18 10.67 8.22 -4.80
C PRO A 18 10.80 7.31 -3.57
N LYS A 19 9.65 6.99 -2.96
CA LYS A 19 9.50 5.78 -2.16
C LYS A 19 9.92 4.66 -3.09
N LYS A 20 10.96 3.92 -2.70
CA LYS A 20 11.67 2.96 -3.55
C LYS A 20 10.66 2.02 -4.21
N ALA A 21 10.39 2.25 -5.49
CA ALA A 21 9.43 1.46 -6.23
C ALA A 21 9.94 0.01 -6.34
N ILE A 22 9.06 -0.94 -6.09
CA ILE A 22 9.36 -2.37 -6.15
C ILE A 22 8.92 -2.87 -7.52
N VAL A 23 9.80 -3.60 -8.22
CA VAL A 23 9.44 -4.24 -9.48
C VAL A 23 8.85 -5.60 -9.18
N THR A 24 7.65 -5.88 -9.66
CA THR A 24 7.01 -7.19 -9.49
C THR A 24 6.14 -7.56 -10.70
N LEU A 25 5.45 -8.70 -10.62
CA LEU A 25 4.57 -9.21 -11.67
C LEU A 25 3.12 -9.26 -11.16
N VAL A 26 2.19 -8.89 -12.02
CA VAL A 26 0.74 -9.11 -11.82
C VAL A 26 0.17 -9.79 -13.07
N GLY A 27 -0.99 -10.44 -12.96
CA GLY A 27 -1.67 -10.95 -14.15
C GLY A 27 -1.97 -9.80 -15.12
N LYS A 28 -1.86 -10.01 -16.43
CA LYS A 28 -2.03 -8.94 -17.42
C LYS A 28 -3.35 -8.18 -17.29
N GLY A 29 -4.46 -8.87 -16.97
CA GLY A 29 -5.76 -8.24 -16.73
C GLY A 29 -5.87 -7.43 -15.43
N GLN A 30 -4.87 -7.50 -14.54
CA GLN A 30 -4.79 -6.70 -13.31
C GLN A 30 -3.84 -5.50 -13.45
N ALA A 31 -3.14 -5.37 -14.58
CA ALA A 31 -2.12 -4.36 -14.77
C ALA A 31 -2.73 -3.00 -15.10
N GLU A 32 -3.11 -2.27 -14.06
CA GLU A 32 -3.74 -0.96 -14.16
C GLU A 32 -3.11 -0.01 -13.14
N ALA A 33 -2.66 1.17 -13.58
CA ALA A 33 -2.07 2.15 -12.67
C ALA A 33 -3.13 2.67 -11.67
N GLY A 34 -2.76 2.77 -10.40
CA GLY A 34 -3.65 3.08 -9.28
C GLY A 34 -4.36 1.85 -8.68
N ARG A 35 -4.31 0.69 -9.34
CA ARG A 35 -4.93 -0.52 -8.80
C ARG A 35 -4.19 -1.03 -7.58
N LEU A 36 -4.95 -1.47 -6.58
CA LEU A 36 -4.44 -2.13 -5.39
C LEU A 36 -4.53 -3.65 -5.53
N PHE A 37 -3.54 -4.36 -4.99
CA PHE A 37 -3.60 -5.82 -4.85
C PHE A 37 -2.90 -6.28 -3.57
N ILE A 38 -3.37 -7.40 -3.01
CA ILE A 38 -2.69 -8.09 -1.92
C ILE A 38 -1.77 -9.18 -2.48
N HIS A 39 -0.50 -9.19 -2.07
CA HIS A 39 0.40 -10.29 -2.37
C HIS A 39 0.13 -11.44 -1.40
N ARG A 40 -0.33 -12.59 -1.90
CA ARG A 40 -0.67 -13.76 -1.06
C ARG A 40 0.50 -14.72 -0.85
N GLY A 41 1.69 -14.40 -1.36
CA GLY A 41 2.84 -15.31 -1.36
C GLY A 41 2.89 -16.20 -2.60
N PRO A 42 3.83 -17.16 -2.63
CA PRO A 42 3.98 -18.09 -3.74
C PRO A 42 2.76 -19.02 -3.85
N GLY A 43 2.35 -19.32 -5.08
CA GLY A 43 1.40 -20.40 -5.33
C GLY A 43 2.05 -21.77 -5.12
N SER A 44 1.24 -22.81 -4.96
CA SER A 44 1.70 -24.18 -4.71
C SER A 44 2.67 -24.74 -5.77
N LYS A 45 2.62 -24.20 -7.00
CA LYS A 45 3.47 -24.61 -8.13
C LYS A 45 4.71 -23.73 -8.33
N CYS A 46 4.98 -22.76 -7.44
CA CYS A 46 6.00 -21.74 -7.66
C CYS A 46 7.39 -22.07 -7.13
N ALA A 47 7.59 -23.18 -6.42
CA ALA A 47 8.84 -23.51 -5.72
C ALA A 47 10.10 -23.37 -6.60
N ASP A 48 10.06 -23.90 -7.84
CA ASP A 48 11.19 -23.89 -8.77
C ASP A 48 11.02 -22.86 -9.92
N CYS A 49 10.25 -21.80 -9.69
CA CYS A 49 9.98 -20.81 -10.73
C CYS A 49 11.20 -19.90 -10.97
N LYS A 50 11.72 -19.87 -12.21
CA LYS A 50 12.79 -18.94 -12.61
C LYS A 50 12.49 -17.45 -12.41
N TYR A 51 11.22 -17.09 -12.24
CA TYR A 51 10.79 -15.71 -11.96
C TYR A 51 10.42 -15.48 -10.48
N SER A 52 10.68 -16.44 -9.58
CA SER A 52 10.38 -16.33 -8.13
C SER A 52 10.89 -15.02 -7.53
N LYS A 53 12.15 -14.67 -7.85
CA LYS A 53 12.76 -13.44 -7.34
C LYS A 53 11.91 -12.18 -7.58
N VAL A 54 11.39 -12.00 -8.80
CA VAL A 54 10.59 -10.81 -9.15
C VAL A 54 9.11 -10.98 -8.80
N CYS A 55 8.57 -12.19 -8.88
CA CYS A 55 7.14 -12.46 -8.69
C CYS A 55 6.76 -12.64 -7.21
N VAL A 56 7.67 -13.13 -6.38
CA VAL A 56 7.44 -13.54 -4.99
C VAL A 56 8.36 -12.79 -4.05
N GLU A 57 9.68 -12.84 -4.23
CA GLU A 57 10.62 -12.39 -3.19
C GLU A 57 10.73 -10.86 -3.06
N ASN A 58 10.45 -10.11 -4.13
CA ASN A 58 10.47 -8.65 -4.11
C ASN A 58 9.33 -8.03 -3.29
N VAL A 59 8.27 -8.79 -2.99
CA VAL A 59 7.06 -8.34 -2.30
C VAL A 59 6.77 -9.26 -1.11
N GLU A 60 6.26 -8.71 -0.02
CA GLU A 60 6.04 -9.49 1.19
C GLU A 60 4.60 -10.06 1.22
N PRO A 61 4.42 -11.34 1.58
CA PRO A 61 3.09 -11.93 1.75
C PRO A 61 2.24 -11.21 2.79
N GLY A 62 0.95 -11.06 2.47
CA GLY A 62 -0.03 -10.37 3.29
C GLY A 62 0.07 -8.84 3.23
N ARG A 63 0.80 -8.27 2.25
CA ARG A 63 0.90 -6.82 2.04
C ARG A 63 0.09 -6.35 0.85
N ILE A 64 -0.44 -5.14 0.96
CA ILE A 64 -1.18 -4.48 -0.12
C ILE A 64 -0.26 -3.48 -0.82
N TYR A 65 -0.21 -3.58 -2.14
CA TYR A 65 0.60 -2.75 -3.01
C TYR A 65 -0.28 -1.97 -3.99
N GLU A 66 0.16 -0.77 -4.32
CA GLU A 66 -0.42 0.10 -5.35
C GLU A 66 0.46 0.06 -6.60
N ILE A 67 -0.13 -0.24 -7.76
CA ILE A 67 0.56 -0.19 -9.05
C ILE A 67 0.76 1.28 -9.43
N ILE A 68 2.01 1.73 -9.50
CA ILE A 68 2.31 3.13 -9.88
C ILE A 68 2.75 3.27 -11.33
N LYS A 69 3.19 2.18 -11.96
CA LYS A 69 3.62 2.18 -13.36
C LYS A 69 3.57 0.78 -13.96
N ILE A 70 3.08 0.70 -15.18
CA ILE A 70 3.12 -0.51 -16.01
C ILE A 70 4.36 -0.40 -16.90
N ARG A 71 5.22 -1.43 -16.92
CA ARG A 71 6.37 -1.48 -17.83
C ARG A 71 5.96 -2.18 -19.12
N ASP A 72 6.53 -1.78 -20.24
CA ASP A 72 6.31 -2.44 -21.53
C ASP A 72 7.11 -3.76 -21.63
N LYS A 73 6.74 -4.72 -20.78
CA LYS A 73 7.33 -6.06 -20.72
C LYS A 73 6.35 -7.03 -20.10
N THR A 74 6.08 -8.11 -20.83
CA THR A 74 5.30 -9.26 -20.33
C THR A 74 6.20 -10.46 -20.11
N LEU A 75 5.76 -11.38 -19.25
CA LEU A 75 6.40 -12.67 -18.99
C LEU A 75 5.31 -13.75 -18.91
N PHE A 76 5.58 -14.92 -19.46
CA PHE A 76 4.65 -16.04 -19.37
C PHE A 76 4.91 -16.88 -18.11
N CYS A 77 3.90 -17.01 -17.25
CA CYS A 77 3.93 -17.88 -16.08
C CYS A 77 3.58 -19.32 -16.50
N LYS A 78 4.60 -20.16 -16.68
CA LYS A 78 4.41 -21.56 -17.10
C LYS A 78 3.57 -22.39 -16.11
N GLN A 79 3.62 -22.07 -14.83
CA GLN A 79 2.98 -22.86 -13.78
C GLN A 79 1.45 -22.77 -13.78
N TYR A 80 0.93 -21.64 -14.26
CA TYR A 80 -0.50 -21.32 -14.28
C TYR A 80 -0.99 -20.95 -15.68
N GLU A 81 -0.14 -21.05 -16.69
CA GLU A 81 -0.45 -20.76 -18.10
C GLU A 81 -1.06 -19.37 -18.34
N ILE A 82 -0.55 -18.36 -17.62
CA ILE A 82 -1.03 -16.98 -17.69
C ILE A 82 0.04 -16.00 -18.15
N GLU A 83 -0.37 -14.98 -18.89
CA GLU A 83 0.47 -13.83 -19.22
C GLU A 83 0.53 -12.86 -18.04
N MET A 84 1.75 -12.52 -17.62
CA MET A 84 2.04 -11.60 -16.53
C MET A 84 2.60 -10.30 -17.07
N GLN A 85 2.24 -9.18 -16.45
CA GLN A 85 2.78 -7.86 -16.74
C GLN A 85 3.82 -7.48 -15.70
N VAL A 86 4.96 -6.93 -16.16
CA VAL A 86 5.94 -6.31 -15.26
C VAL A 86 5.42 -4.94 -14.83
N VAL A 87 5.35 -4.70 -13.52
CA VAL A 87 4.86 -3.45 -12.92
C VAL A 87 5.84 -2.91 -11.88
N GLU A 88 5.77 -1.61 -11.63
CA GLU A 88 6.38 -0.96 -10.47
C GLU A 88 5.29 -0.64 -9.45
N VAL A 89 5.54 -0.98 -8.19
CA VAL A 89 4.56 -0.86 -7.11
C VAL A 89 5.15 -0.17 -5.89
N VAL A 90 4.29 0.38 -5.05
CA VAL A 90 4.65 0.90 -3.72
C VAL A 90 3.71 0.33 -2.67
N ASN A 91 4.11 0.38 -1.40
CA ASN A 91 3.20 0.06 -0.30
C ASN A 91 1.95 0.94 -0.38
N ALA A 92 0.77 0.31 -0.35
CA ALA A 92 -0.51 1.01 -0.46
C ALA A 92 -0.76 1.93 0.75
N LYS A 93 -1.67 2.89 0.57
CA LYS A 93 -2.25 3.66 1.68
C LYS A 93 -3.39 2.83 2.27
N ILE A 94 -3.30 2.48 3.55
CA ILE A 94 -4.26 1.61 4.23
C ILE A 94 -5.00 2.42 5.30
N PRO A 95 -6.34 2.54 5.22
CA PRO A 95 -7.13 3.11 6.30
C PRO A 95 -7.03 2.24 7.57
N ALA A 96 -6.73 2.86 8.70
CA ALA A 96 -6.63 2.17 9.99
C ALA A 96 -7.10 3.04 11.14
N ALA A 97 -7.51 2.42 12.25
CA ALA A 97 -7.84 3.07 13.50
C ALA A 97 -6.69 2.93 14.49
N ILE A 98 -6.08 4.05 14.87
CA ILE A 98 -4.99 4.11 15.84
C ILE A 98 -5.42 4.87 17.10
N PRO A 99 -4.74 4.69 18.25
CA PRO A 99 -4.99 5.48 19.45
C PRO A 99 -4.91 6.99 19.14
N ALA A 100 -5.89 7.77 19.60
CA ALA A 100 -5.99 9.18 19.25
C ALA A 100 -4.74 10.00 19.61
N LYS A 101 -4.03 9.60 20.68
CA LYS A 101 -2.77 10.22 21.13
C LYS A 101 -1.61 10.03 20.15
N GLN A 102 -1.64 8.99 19.31
CA GLN A 102 -0.61 8.70 18.31
C GLN A 102 -0.90 9.35 16.95
N ALA A 103 -2.12 9.87 16.76
CA ALA A 103 -2.59 10.40 15.48
C ALA A 103 -2.02 11.79 15.20
N ILE A 104 -0.73 11.83 14.81
CA ILE A 104 0.01 13.03 14.43
C ILE A 104 0.42 12.86 12.97
N ARG A 105 -0.03 13.77 12.10
CA ARG A 105 0.28 13.71 10.67
C ARG A 105 1.80 13.79 10.43
N GLY A 106 2.32 12.92 9.57
CA GLY A 106 3.74 12.79 9.25
C GLY A 106 4.55 11.96 10.24
N ALA A 107 4.00 11.60 11.40
CA ALA A 107 4.71 10.77 12.37
C ALA A 107 4.85 9.32 11.87
N ILE A 108 5.98 8.69 12.20
CA ILE A 108 6.18 7.25 12.06
C ILE A 108 5.85 6.59 13.40
N ILE A 109 4.91 5.66 13.38
CA ILE A 109 4.48 4.90 14.56
C ILE A 109 4.74 3.41 14.37
N THR A 110 4.80 2.68 15.47
CA THR A 110 4.62 1.23 15.44
C THR A 110 3.13 0.93 15.51
N PHE A 111 2.56 0.44 14.42
CA PHE A 111 1.17 0.01 14.36
C PHE A 111 0.94 -1.16 15.34
N LYS A 112 -0.12 -1.07 16.13
CA LYS A 112 -0.52 -2.10 17.08
C LYS A 112 -2.01 -2.35 16.97
N THR A 113 -2.37 -3.59 16.70
CA THR A 113 -3.76 -4.06 16.82
C THR A 113 -4.18 -3.99 18.30
N PRO A 114 -5.41 -3.57 18.61
CA PRO A 114 -5.89 -3.57 20.00
C PRO A 114 -6.15 -5.00 20.49
N VAL A 115 -6.18 -5.18 21.82
CA VAL A 115 -6.82 -6.34 22.45
C VAL A 115 -8.33 -6.09 22.41
N CYS A 116 -9.03 -6.73 21.48
CA CYS A 116 -10.46 -6.53 21.25
C CYS A 116 -11.07 -7.79 20.63
N GLU A 117 -12.11 -8.33 21.28
CA GLU A 117 -12.81 -9.54 20.85
C GLU A 117 -14.15 -9.24 20.16
N GLU A 118 -14.57 -7.97 20.12
CA GLU A 118 -15.86 -7.54 19.56
C GLU A 118 -15.82 -7.52 18.02
N LYS A 119 -15.99 -8.70 17.41
CA LYS A 119 -15.98 -8.91 15.96
C LYS A 119 -17.15 -8.24 15.23
N LYS A 120 -18.26 -7.91 15.92
CA LYS A 120 -19.42 -7.23 15.33
C LYS A 120 -19.30 -5.70 15.40
N CYS A 121 -18.19 -5.17 15.92
CA CYS A 121 -17.93 -3.74 15.91
C CYS A 121 -17.91 -3.20 14.47
N ALA A 122 -18.69 -2.14 14.20
CA ALA A 122 -18.75 -1.49 12.88
C ALA A 122 -17.39 -0.94 12.39
N PHE A 123 -16.41 -0.77 13.28
CA PHE A 123 -15.07 -0.29 12.98
C PHE A 123 -13.99 -1.38 13.15
N TYR A 124 -14.38 -2.65 13.24
CA TYR A 124 -13.47 -3.76 13.47
C TYR A 124 -12.36 -3.81 12.41
N GLU A 125 -12.71 -3.69 11.13
CA GLU A 125 -11.76 -3.70 10.01
C GLU A 125 -10.76 -2.53 10.03
N LEU A 126 -11.08 -1.41 10.68
CA LEU A 126 -10.10 -0.34 10.86
C LEU A 126 -9.07 -0.69 11.95
N CYS A 127 -9.49 -1.44 12.97
CA CYS A 127 -8.59 -1.90 14.04
C CYS A 127 -7.72 -3.08 13.61
N PHE A 128 -8.24 -3.92 12.70
CA PHE A 128 -7.59 -5.10 12.14
C PHE A 128 -7.57 -5.05 10.61
N PRO A 129 -6.92 -4.03 10.01
CA PRO A 129 -6.96 -3.83 8.57
C PRO A 129 -6.13 -4.86 7.83
N GLU A 130 -6.64 -5.34 6.69
CA GLU A 130 -5.86 -6.17 5.77
C GLU A 130 -4.62 -5.39 5.27
N GLY A 131 -3.48 -6.07 5.14
CA GLY A 131 -2.24 -5.44 4.67
C GLY A 131 -1.31 -4.89 5.76
N LEU A 132 -1.80 -4.71 7.00
CA LEU A 132 -1.00 -4.29 8.15
C LEU A 132 -0.94 -5.38 9.23
N LYS A 133 0.22 -5.49 9.86
CA LYS A 133 0.55 -6.44 10.92
C LYS A 133 0.95 -5.67 12.18
N SER A 134 0.57 -6.17 13.34
CA SER A 134 1.01 -5.57 14.61
C SER A 134 2.54 -5.62 14.70
N GLY A 135 3.17 -4.48 14.97
CA GLY A 135 4.63 -4.31 14.92
C GLY A 135 5.14 -3.55 13.70
N ASP A 136 4.32 -3.35 12.67
CA ASP A 136 4.72 -2.58 11.49
C ASP A 136 5.10 -1.15 11.82
N ARG A 137 6.12 -0.62 11.14
CA ARG A 137 6.42 0.81 11.15
C ARG A 137 5.61 1.48 10.05
N CYS A 138 4.77 2.45 10.42
CA CYS A 138 3.87 3.12 9.49
C CYS A 138 3.99 4.64 9.62
N GLU A 139 4.03 5.33 8.48
CA GLU A 139 3.86 6.78 8.40
C GLU A 139 2.36 7.12 8.39
N ILE A 140 1.96 8.11 9.18
CA ILE A 140 0.61 8.66 9.20
C ILE A 140 0.50 9.75 8.12
N LEU A 141 -0.16 9.44 7.00
CA LEU A 141 -0.28 10.38 5.89
C LEU A 141 -1.35 11.44 6.14
N GLU A 142 -2.49 11.00 6.69
CA GLU A 142 -3.70 11.81 6.87
C GLU A 142 -4.47 11.34 8.11
N ILE A 143 -5.18 12.29 8.75
CA ILE A 143 -6.10 12.02 9.86
C ILE A 143 -7.49 12.39 9.35
N ILE A 144 -8.41 11.42 9.35
CA ILE A 144 -9.71 11.55 8.68
C ILE A 144 -10.80 11.94 9.68
N GLN A 145 -11.05 11.09 10.69
CA GLN A 145 -12.16 11.26 11.62
C GLN A 145 -11.91 10.54 12.95
N ASN A 146 -12.71 10.89 13.96
CA ASN A 146 -12.77 10.11 15.20
C ASN A 146 -13.48 8.76 14.96
N VAL A 147 -13.04 7.74 15.67
CA VAL A 147 -13.62 6.40 15.65
C VAL A 147 -14.09 6.07 17.07
N PRO A 148 -15.41 6.02 17.33
CA PRO A 148 -15.96 5.57 18.60
C PRO A 148 -15.52 4.14 18.90
N CYS A 149 -15.00 3.90 20.10
CA CYS A 149 -14.58 2.57 20.56
C CYS A 149 -15.40 2.16 21.77
N LEU A 150 -15.99 0.97 21.71
CA LEU A 150 -16.82 0.41 22.79
C LEU A 150 -16.01 0.11 24.06
N LEU A 151 -14.69 -0.08 23.94
CA LEU A 151 -13.76 -0.30 25.06
C LEU A 151 -13.31 1.01 25.75
N GLY A 152 -13.96 2.14 25.45
CA GLY A 152 -13.64 3.44 26.06
C GLY A 152 -12.28 4.05 25.66
N SER A 153 -11.58 3.45 24.70
CA SER A 153 -10.27 3.92 24.22
C SER A 153 -10.42 4.81 22.98
N PRO A 154 -10.17 6.14 23.05
CA PRO A 154 -10.36 7.02 21.90
C PRO A 154 -9.44 6.67 20.73
N ARG A 155 -10.00 6.49 19.53
CA ARG A 155 -9.26 6.20 18.30
C ARG A 155 -9.55 7.22 17.21
N LYS A 156 -8.62 7.34 16.26
CA LYS A 156 -8.81 8.10 15.01
C LYS A 156 -8.59 7.20 13.80
N LYS A 157 -9.44 7.37 12.79
CA LYS A 157 -9.24 6.82 11.45
C LYS A 157 -8.16 7.66 10.76
N VAL A 158 -7.14 6.99 10.27
CA VAL A 158 -5.98 7.58 9.59
C VAL A 158 -5.67 6.82 8.30
N LEU A 159 -4.95 7.44 7.37
CA LEU A 159 -4.29 6.71 6.28
C LEU A 159 -2.85 6.42 6.67
N LEU A 160 -2.53 5.13 6.77
CA LEU A 160 -1.18 4.64 7.04
C LEU A 160 -0.50 4.17 5.76
N ARG A 161 0.82 4.25 5.72
CA ARG A 161 1.65 3.54 4.73
C ARG A 161 2.86 2.97 5.44
N LEU A 162 3.24 1.74 5.10
CA LEU A 162 4.47 1.12 5.62
C LEU A 162 5.67 2.05 5.35
N ALA A 163 6.40 2.37 6.41
CA ALA A 163 7.67 3.06 6.32
C ALA A 163 8.71 2.08 5.75
N SER A 164 9.49 2.53 4.77
CA SER A 164 10.66 1.76 4.33
C SER A 164 11.61 1.61 5.53
N ALA A 165 12.21 0.43 5.67
CA ALA A 165 13.33 0.26 6.60
C ALA A 165 14.42 1.26 6.20
N SER A 166 14.84 2.07 7.17
CA SER A 166 16.01 2.95 7.09
C SER A 166 17.27 2.14 6.91
#